data_AF-A0A4V1IW91-F1
#
_entry.id   AF-A0A4V1IW91-F1
#
_cell.length_a   1.000
_cell.length_b   1.000
_cell.length_c   1.000
_cell.angle_alpha   90.00
_cell.angle_beta   90.00
_cell.angle_gamma   90.00
#
_symmetry.space_group_name_H-M   'P 1'
#
loop_
_entity.id
_entity.type
_entity.pdbx_description
1 polymer ?
#
loop_
_entity_poly.entity_id
_entity_poly.type
_entity_poly.pdbx_seq_one_letter_code
_entity_poly.pdbx_strand_id
1 'polypeptide(L)'
;MHLRTTFFAATLAALLLAATASPGVDAVCQHFGKKCDKSSPCCNNGYCDSRPSFCADGCDPANSYSEKSCYPRPGCVNFETSFDNPKKLINSVDYDANPNNYDFVSDFKPDYAAIKNGELQLDMKYNGDKKNEVGNFEGFGATATWTRLIEYGKVTAVIKSASVSKG
;
A
#
# COMPACT_ATOMS: atom_id res chain seq x y z
N MET A 1 -30.96 67.59 26.00
CA MET A 1 -31.17 67.12 27.39
C MET A 1 -31.69 65.70 27.31
N HIS A 2 -30.86 64.73 27.74
CA HIS A 2 -31.15 63.30 28.00
C HIS A 2 -31.63 62.43 26.80
N LEU A 3 -31.14 61.21 26.54
CA LEU A 3 -30.14 60.37 27.19
C LEU A 3 -29.68 59.31 26.17
N ARG A 4 -28.39 58.99 26.22
CA ARG A 4 -27.76 57.85 25.54
C ARG A 4 -28.24 56.54 26.18
N THR A 5 -28.52 55.51 25.37
CA THR A 5 -28.37 54.12 25.85
C THR A 5 -28.03 53.17 24.71
N THR A 6 -26.75 52.86 24.63
CA THR A 6 -26.14 51.70 23.96
C THR A 6 -26.65 50.40 24.59
N PHE A 7 -27.02 49.39 23.79
CA PHE A 7 -26.96 47.99 24.22
C PHE A 7 -26.37 47.11 23.12
N PHE A 8 -25.33 46.40 23.55
CA PHE A 8 -24.46 45.48 22.85
C PHE A 8 -25.09 44.10 22.69
N ALA A 9 -24.70 43.42 21.60
CA ALA A 9 -24.40 41.98 21.49
C ALA A 9 -25.49 40.92 21.77
N ALA A 10 -25.78 40.10 20.75
CA ALA A 10 -25.47 38.66 20.77
C ALA A 10 -25.86 38.02 19.43
N THR A 11 -24.96 38.04 18.45
CA THR A 11 -25.06 37.19 17.26
C THR A 11 -24.67 35.76 17.65
N LEU A 12 -25.66 34.87 17.75
CA LEU A 12 -25.49 33.44 17.97
C LEU A 12 -24.89 32.80 16.70
N ALA A 13 -23.56 32.69 16.62
CA ALA A 13 -22.89 31.88 15.62
C ALA A 13 -22.91 30.41 16.09
N ALA A 14 -23.87 29.62 15.60
CA ALA A 14 -23.88 28.18 15.79
C ALA A 14 -22.73 27.56 14.99
N LEU A 15 -21.63 27.17 15.67
CA LEU A 15 -20.60 26.32 15.08
C LEU A 15 -21.19 24.92 14.87
N LEU A 16 -21.51 24.59 13.62
CA LEU A 16 -21.65 23.21 13.17
C LEU A 16 -20.25 22.57 13.18
N LEU A 17 -19.94 21.80 14.22
CA LEU A 17 -18.86 20.82 14.16
C LEU A 17 -19.31 19.71 13.20
N ALA A 18 -18.97 19.86 11.92
CA ALA A 18 -18.91 18.72 11.02
C ALA A 18 -17.78 17.82 11.54
N ALA A 19 -18.16 16.77 12.27
CA ALA A 19 -17.25 15.66 12.54
C ALA A 19 -16.89 15.04 11.18
N THR A 20 -15.75 15.46 10.63
CA THR A 20 -15.09 14.74 9.55
C THR A 20 -14.62 13.41 10.13
N ALA A 21 -15.49 12.40 10.09
CA ALA A 21 -15.09 11.01 10.28
C ALA A 21 -14.01 10.73 9.23
N SER A 22 -12.76 10.66 9.68
CA SER A 22 -11.66 10.24 8.83
C SER A 22 -11.86 8.74 8.57
N PRO A 23 -11.97 8.28 7.31
CA PRO A 23 -12.05 6.87 7.01
C PRO A 23 -10.62 6.34 7.05
N GLY A 24 -10.16 5.87 8.20
CA GLY A 24 -8.83 5.28 8.24
C GLY A 24 -8.37 4.99 9.65
N VAL A 25 -8.27 3.69 9.93
CA VAL A 25 -7.55 3.09 11.05
C VAL A 25 -8.19 3.33 12.41
N ASP A 26 -8.90 2.32 12.95
CA ASP A 26 -8.90 2.03 14.40
C ASP A 26 -9.63 0.72 14.79
N ALA A 27 -9.58 -0.31 13.94
CA ALA A 27 -9.86 -1.66 14.40
C ALA A 27 -8.58 -2.49 14.31
N VAL A 28 -8.02 -2.81 15.48
CA VAL A 28 -6.94 -3.78 15.61
C VAL A 28 -7.57 -5.16 15.56
N CYS A 29 -7.22 -5.98 14.57
CA CYS A 29 -7.80 -7.30 14.35
C CYS A 29 -6.98 -8.45 14.93
N GLN A 30 -5.71 -8.21 15.28
CA GLN A 30 -4.85 -9.19 15.93
C GLN A 30 -4.59 -8.78 17.39
N HIS A 31 -4.28 -9.74 18.25
CA HIS A 31 -3.92 -9.54 19.67
C HIS A 31 -5.00 -9.02 20.63
N PHE A 32 -6.12 -8.47 20.15
CA PHE A 32 -7.23 -7.98 20.98
C PHE A 32 -8.52 -8.81 20.90
N GLY A 33 -8.48 -9.95 20.21
CA GLY A 33 -9.63 -10.87 20.08
C GLY A 33 -10.84 -10.26 19.36
N LYS A 34 -10.64 -9.17 18.61
CA LYS A 34 -11.69 -8.48 17.85
C LYS A 34 -11.48 -8.74 16.37
N LYS A 35 -12.58 -9.00 15.66
CA LYS A 35 -12.59 -9.06 14.20
C LYS A 35 -12.79 -7.67 13.62
N CYS A 36 -12.36 -7.51 12.37
CA CYS A 36 -12.70 -6.35 11.59
C CYS A 36 -14.23 -6.17 11.41
N ASP A 37 -14.67 -4.93 11.20
CA ASP A 37 -16.07 -4.61 10.91
C ASP A 37 -16.37 -4.65 9.40
N LYS A 38 -17.62 -4.39 9.03
CA LYS A 38 -18.05 -4.43 7.62
C LYS A 38 -17.49 -3.27 6.78
N SER A 39 -17.15 -2.13 7.38
CA SER A 39 -16.59 -0.96 6.69
C SER A 39 -15.12 -1.12 6.32
N SER A 40 -14.37 -1.86 7.12
CA SER A 40 -12.95 -2.19 6.91
C SER A 40 -12.75 -3.69 7.06
N PRO A 41 -13.26 -4.52 6.13
CA PRO A 41 -13.50 -5.94 6.38
C PRO A 41 -12.26 -6.83 6.39
N CYS A 42 -11.12 -6.34 5.93
CA CYS A 42 -9.92 -7.12 5.71
C CYS A 42 -8.92 -6.87 6.82
N CYS A 43 -8.44 -7.94 7.45
CA CYS A 43 -7.39 -7.90 8.47
C CYS A 43 -6.03 -8.20 7.82
N ASN A 44 -5.03 -7.34 7.99
CA ASN A 44 -3.67 -7.57 7.52
C ASN A 44 -2.67 -6.92 8.48
N ASN A 45 -1.64 -7.67 8.89
CA ASN A 45 -0.63 -7.23 9.85
C ASN A 45 -1.22 -6.58 11.13
N GLY A 46 -2.38 -7.05 11.58
CA GLY A 46 -3.05 -6.59 12.79
C GLY A 46 -3.97 -5.38 12.64
N TYR A 47 -4.10 -4.82 11.43
CA TYR A 47 -4.97 -3.67 11.17
C TYR A 47 -6.10 -4.03 10.22
N CYS A 48 -7.22 -3.30 10.32
CA CYS A 48 -8.36 -3.41 9.43
C CYS A 48 -8.37 -2.33 8.35
N ASP A 49 -8.62 -2.70 7.10
CA ASP A 49 -8.76 -1.79 5.97
C ASP A 49 -9.76 -2.37 4.94
N SER A 50 -10.11 -1.58 3.91
CA SER A 50 -11.00 -1.98 2.81
C SER A 50 -10.34 -1.89 1.43
N ARG A 51 -9.09 -1.42 1.35
CA ARG A 51 -8.34 -1.33 0.09
C ARG A 51 -8.13 -2.72 -0.53
N PRO A 52 -8.31 -2.87 -1.86
CA PRO A 52 -8.13 -4.15 -2.54
C PRO A 52 -6.78 -4.81 -2.28
N SER A 53 -5.69 -4.05 -2.30
CA SER A 53 -4.35 -4.57 -2.01
C SER A 53 -4.21 -5.12 -0.58
N PHE A 54 -4.91 -4.51 0.38
CA PHE A 54 -4.94 -4.94 1.77
C PHE A 54 -5.74 -6.24 1.97
N CYS A 55 -6.79 -6.44 1.17
CA CYS A 55 -7.62 -7.64 1.14
C CYS A 55 -7.01 -8.79 0.34
N ALA A 56 -6.00 -8.52 -0.49
CA ALA A 56 -5.36 -9.50 -1.35
C ALA A 56 -4.18 -10.20 -0.66
N ASP A 57 -3.04 -9.52 -0.58
CA ASP A 57 -1.82 -10.10 -0.02
C ASP A 57 -1.78 -9.90 1.50
N GLY A 58 -1.28 -10.89 2.24
CA GLY A 58 -1.18 -10.82 3.71
C GLY A 58 -2.51 -10.81 4.47
N CYS A 59 -3.66 -10.92 3.79
CA CYS A 59 -4.97 -10.92 4.46
C CYS A 59 -5.20 -12.18 5.30
N ASP A 60 -5.65 -11.96 6.54
CA ASP A 60 -5.94 -12.98 7.55
C ASP A 60 -7.46 -13.25 7.63
N PRO A 61 -7.96 -14.37 7.07
CA PRO A 61 -9.39 -14.66 7.03
C PRO A 61 -9.99 -14.95 8.41
N ALA A 62 -9.19 -15.40 9.39
CA ALA A 62 -9.68 -15.75 10.72
C ALA A 62 -10.06 -14.50 11.52
N ASN A 63 -9.27 -13.43 11.38
CA ASN A 63 -9.44 -12.16 12.09
C ASN A 63 -10.16 -11.08 11.27
N SER A 64 -10.46 -11.34 10.00
CA SER A 64 -11.29 -10.49 9.15
C SER A 64 -12.78 -10.55 9.54
N TYR A 65 -13.59 -9.62 9.02
CA TYR A 65 -15.04 -9.58 9.28
C TYR A 65 -15.74 -10.91 8.95
N SER A 66 -15.31 -11.55 7.87
CA SER A 66 -15.68 -12.89 7.48
C SER A 66 -14.51 -13.58 6.77
N GLU A 67 -14.53 -14.91 6.66
CA GLU A 67 -13.52 -15.66 5.89
C GLU A 67 -13.48 -15.24 4.41
N LYS A 68 -14.58 -14.70 3.89
CA LYS A 68 -14.72 -14.23 2.50
C LYS A 68 -14.30 -12.77 2.31
N SER A 69 -13.86 -12.09 3.37
CA SER A 69 -13.37 -10.72 3.26
C SER A 69 -12.02 -10.65 2.55
N CYS A 70 -11.18 -11.67 2.74
CA CYS A 70 -9.94 -11.81 1.98
C CYS A 70 -10.22 -12.29 0.57
N TYR A 71 -9.49 -11.74 -0.40
CA TYR A 71 -9.58 -12.21 -1.77
C TYR A 71 -8.94 -13.58 -1.92
N PRO A 72 -9.44 -14.42 -2.86
CA PRO A 72 -8.82 -15.68 -3.18
C PRO A 72 -7.37 -15.45 -3.60
N ARG A 73 -6.45 -16.20 -3.00
CA ARG A 73 -5.04 -16.21 -3.39
C ARG A 73 -4.91 -16.77 -4.81
N PRO A 74 -4.47 -15.98 -5.79
CA PRO A 74 -4.40 -16.45 -7.15
C PRO A 74 -3.24 -17.42 -7.32
N GLY A 75 -3.57 -18.64 -7.72
CA GLY A 75 -2.59 -19.70 -7.90
C GLY A 75 -1.62 -19.43 -9.06
N CYS A 76 -0.49 -20.13 -8.99
CA CYS A 76 0.53 -20.18 -10.03
C CYS A 76 -0.06 -20.62 -11.38
N VAL A 77 0.44 -20.01 -12.45
CA VAL A 77 0.18 -20.40 -13.84
C VAL A 77 1.51 -20.43 -14.58
N ASN A 78 1.57 -21.15 -15.71
CA ASN A 78 2.71 -21.03 -16.62
C ASN A 78 2.81 -19.58 -17.09
N PHE A 79 3.95 -18.96 -16.84
CA PHE A 79 4.18 -17.55 -17.08
C PHE A 79 5.60 -17.33 -17.58
N GLU A 80 5.71 -16.51 -18.62
CA GLU A 80 6.97 -16.03 -19.19
C GLU A 80 6.78 -14.57 -19.56
N THR A 81 7.78 -13.74 -19.31
CA THR A 81 7.72 -12.31 -19.64
C THR A 81 9.08 -11.80 -20.06
N SER A 82 9.06 -10.95 -21.09
CA SER A 82 10.21 -10.17 -21.56
C SER A 82 10.11 -8.71 -21.12
N PHE A 83 9.19 -8.38 -20.21
CA PHE A 83 8.98 -7.02 -19.68
C PHE A 83 8.76 -5.96 -20.79
N ASP A 84 8.06 -6.31 -21.87
CA ASP A 84 7.81 -5.40 -23.00
C ASP A 84 6.71 -4.36 -22.71
N ASN A 85 5.88 -4.60 -21.68
CA ASN A 85 4.73 -3.75 -21.36
C ASN A 85 4.88 -3.10 -19.98
N PRO A 86 5.17 -1.79 -19.91
CA PRO A 86 5.30 -1.07 -18.65
C PRO A 86 4.04 -1.10 -17.78
N LYS A 87 2.86 -1.29 -18.37
CA LYS A 87 1.59 -1.34 -17.64
C LYS A 87 1.39 -2.65 -16.85
N LYS A 88 2.29 -3.62 -17.00
CA LYS A 88 2.25 -4.89 -16.25
C LYS A 88 2.88 -4.82 -14.86
N LEU A 89 3.46 -3.68 -14.50
CA LEU A 89 3.87 -3.33 -13.15
C LEU A 89 2.95 -2.23 -12.60
N ILE A 90 2.45 -2.39 -11.37
CA ILE A 90 1.62 -1.41 -10.67
C ILE A 90 2.14 -1.19 -9.25
N ASN A 91 1.97 -0.01 -8.67
CA ASN A 91 2.30 0.19 -7.26
C ASN A 91 1.28 -0.50 -6.33
N SER A 92 1.74 -1.04 -5.20
CA SER A 92 0.91 -1.76 -4.23
C SER A 92 -0.27 -0.95 -3.71
N VAL A 93 -0.11 0.37 -3.60
CA VAL A 93 -1.19 1.28 -3.16
C VAL A 93 -2.33 1.35 -4.18
N ASP A 94 -2.00 1.16 -5.46
CA ASP A 94 -2.92 1.35 -6.59
C ASP A 94 -3.37 0.00 -7.20
N TYR A 95 -2.93 -1.13 -6.63
CA TYR A 95 -3.27 -2.46 -7.11
C TYR A 95 -4.73 -2.83 -6.80
N ASP A 96 -5.46 -3.25 -7.84
CA ASP A 96 -6.87 -3.62 -7.81
C ASP A 96 -7.14 -5.07 -7.38
N ALA A 97 -6.10 -5.79 -6.96
CA ALA A 97 -6.13 -7.22 -6.62
C ALA A 97 -6.47 -8.17 -7.80
N ASN A 98 -6.35 -7.71 -9.04
CA ASN A 98 -6.58 -8.56 -10.21
C ASN A 98 -5.24 -9.01 -10.85
N PRO A 99 -4.85 -10.29 -10.71
CA PRO A 99 -3.59 -10.82 -11.25
C PRO A 99 -3.60 -10.99 -12.78
N ASN A 100 -4.73 -10.73 -13.45
CA ASN A 100 -4.80 -10.73 -14.92
C ASN A 100 -4.48 -9.35 -15.50
N ASN A 101 -4.72 -8.29 -14.73
CA ASN A 101 -4.44 -6.92 -15.16
C ASN A 101 -2.94 -6.64 -15.05
N TYR A 102 -2.33 -7.04 -13.93
CA TYR A 102 -0.94 -6.77 -13.58
C TYR A 102 -0.20 -8.06 -13.30
N ASP A 103 1.03 -8.15 -13.79
CA ASP A 103 1.88 -9.32 -13.58
C ASP A 103 2.72 -9.14 -12.30
N PHE A 104 3.17 -7.91 -12.04
CA PHE A 104 3.96 -7.56 -10.86
C PHE A 104 3.39 -6.35 -10.12
N VAL A 105 3.64 -6.30 -8.82
CA VAL A 105 3.36 -5.19 -7.92
C VAL A 105 4.67 -4.62 -7.39
N SER A 106 4.84 -3.30 -7.40
CA SER A 106 5.92 -2.61 -6.69
C SER A 106 5.48 -2.33 -5.26
N ASP A 107 6.23 -2.80 -4.28
CA ASP A 107 5.71 -2.93 -2.91
C ASP A 107 5.71 -1.61 -2.13
N PHE A 108 6.55 -0.65 -2.53
CA PHE A 108 6.85 0.53 -1.72
C PHE A 108 6.47 1.86 -2.37
N LYS A 109 6.21 2.86 -1.52
CA LYS A 109 6.31 4.28 -1.86
C LYS A 109 7.41 4.90 -0.98
N PRO A 110 8.41 5.61 -1.54
CA PRO A 110 8.58 5.96 -2.96
C PRO A 110 8.83 4.73 -3.85
N ASP A 111 8.33 4.80 -5.08
CA ASP A 111 8.41 3.71 -6.05
C ASP A 111 9.67 3.85 -6.91
N TYR A 112 10.55 2.86 -6.82
CA TYR A 112 11.80 2.78 -7.60
C TYR A 112 11.89 1.50 -8.44
N ALA A 113 10.75 0.81 -8.66
CA ALA A 113 10.65 -0.26 -9.63
C ALA A 113 10.03 0.27 -10.92
N ALA A 114 10.54 -0.14 -12.07
CA ALA A 114 9.95 0.20 -13.36
C ALA A 114 10.23 -0.87 -14.40
N ILE A 115 9.28 -1.09 -15.30
CA ILE A 115 9.53 -1.83 -16.53
C ILE A 115 9.93 -0.83 -17.62
N LYS A 116 11.18 -0.92 -18.10
CA LYS A 116 11.75 -0.04 -19.13
C LYS A 116 12.75 -0.82 -19.98
N ASN A 117 12.81 -0.51 -21.27
CA ASN A 117 13.76 -1.13 -22.22
C ASN A 117 13.72 -2.67 -22.27
N GLY A 118 12.54 -3.28 -22.06
CA GLY A 118 12.42 -4.75 -22.03
C GLY A 118 12.98 -5.39 -20.75
N GLU A 119 13.09 -4.63 -19.66
CA GLU A 119 13.63 -5.10 -18.39
C GLU A 119 12.78 -4.61 -17.21
N LEU A 120 12.62 -5.45 -16.19
CA LEU A 120 12.21 -5.00 -14.86
C LEU A 120 13.44 -4.45 -14.13
N GLN A 121 13.46 -3.13 -13.94
CA GLN A 121 14.53 -2.42 -13.27
C GLN A 121 14.13 -2.13 -11.82
N LEU A 122 15.03 -2.46 -10.90
CA LEU A 122 14.90 -2.19 -9.48
C LEU A 122 16.04 -1.25 -9.08
N ASP A 123 15.70 0.00 -8.81
CA ASP A 123 16.67 1.02 -8.45
C ASP A 123 16.76 1.18 -6.93
N MET A 124 17.98 1.30 -6.41
CA MET A 124 18.23 1.80 -5.05
C MET A 124 18.66 3.26 -5.13
N LYS A 125 17.95 4.14 -4.41
CA LYS A 125 18.26 5.58 -4.40
C LYS A 125 18.60 6.03 -3.00
N TYR A 126 19.52 6.99 -2.90
CA TYR A 126 19.74 7.69 -1.64
C TYR A 126 18.51 8.53 -1.31
N ASN A 127 18.05 8.39 -0.07
CA ASN A 127 17.12 9.30 0.55
C ASN A 127 17.90 10.57 0.91
N GLY A 128 17.76 11.61 0.09
CA GLY A 128 18.48 12.88 0.25
C GLY A 128 18.12 13.64 1.53
N ASP A 129 17.08 13.23 2.24
CA ASP A 129 16.56 13.92 3.43
C ASP A 129 16.85 13.17 4.73
N LYS A 130 17.29 11.90 4.66
CA LYS A 130 17.57 11.08 5.85
C LYS A 130 19.00 10.60 5.88
N LYS A 131 19.70 10.94 6.96
CA LYS A 131 21.02 10.40 7.30
C LYS A 131 20.88 9.36 8.39
N ASN A 132 21.64 8.28 8.28
CA ASN A 132 21.77 7.28 9.33
C ASN A 132 22.61 7.81 10.50
N GLU A 133 22.75 7.01 11.56
CA GLU A 133 23.45 7.35 12.80
C GLU A 133 24.93 7.73 12.60
N VAL A 134 25.52 7.35 11.46
CA VAL A 134 26.91 7.68 11.10
C VAL A 134 27.03 8.84 10.09
N GLY A 135 25.91 9.52 9.79
CA GLY A 135 25.88 10.74 8.98
C GLY A 135 25.81 10.54 7.46
N ASN A 136 25.63 9.31 6.98
CA ASN A 136 25.49 8.97 5.57
C ASN A 136 24.02 8.95 5.14
N PHE A 137 23.71 9.35 3.91
CA PHE A 137 22.34 9.24 3.39
C PHE A 137 21.88 7.77 3.35
N GLU A 138 20.66 7.53 3.82
CA GLU A 138 20.06 6.20 3.80
C GLU A 138 19.71 5.77 2.38
N GLY A 139 19.95 4.51 2.02
CA GLY A 139 19.45 3.96 0.76
C GLY A 139 18.00 3.48 0.92
N PHE A 140 17.19 3.69 -0.10
CA PHE A 140 15.85 3.10 -0.21
C PHE A 140 15.81 2.24 -1.49
N GLY A 141 15.53 0.95 -1.31
CA GLY A 141 15.47 -0.03 -2.38
C GLY A 141 14.11 -0.10 -3.07
N ALA A 142 14.00 -1.00 -4.03
CA ALA A 142 12.75 -1.37 -4.67
C ALA A 142 12.57 -2.89 -4.63
N THR A 143 11.33 -3.32 -4.40
CA THR A 143 10.91 -4.72 -4.49
C THR A 143 9.73 -4.80 -5.44
N ALA A 144 9.77 -5.78 -6.33
CA ALA A 144 8.65 -6.12 -7.19
C ALA A 144 8.23 -7.57 -6.93
N THR A 145 6.95 -7.76 -6.63
CA THR A 145 6.36 -9.05 -6.25
C THR A 145 5.44 -9.54 -7.36
N TRP A 146 5.54 -10.82 -7.74
CA TRP A 146 4.64 -11.43 -8.71
C TRP A 146 3.23 -11.54 -8.12
N THR A 147 2.19 -11.26 -8.91
CA THR A 147 0.79 -11.21 -8.42
C THR A 147 0.18 -12.56 -8.09
N ARG A 148 0.93 -13.67 -8.26
CA ARG A 148 0.45 -15.04 -8.07
C ARG A 148 1.34 -15.80 -7.11
N LEU A 149 0.74 -16.71 -6.34
CA LEU A 149 1.46 -17.53 -5.38
C LEU A 149 2.01 -18.78 -6.05
N ILE A 150 3.31 -19.01 -5.84
CA ILE A 150 4.01 -20.22 -6.26
C ILE A 150 4.00 -21.19 -5.09
N GLU A 151 3.26 -22.30 -5.19
CA GLU A 151 3.34 -23.39 -4.20
C GLU A 151 4.47 -24.37 -4.57
N TYR A 152 4.46 -24.85 -5.81
CA TYR A 152 5.45 -25.76 -6.37
C TYR A 152 5.75 -25.37 -7.82
N GLY A 153 6.96 -25.69 -8.29
CA GLY A 153 7.34 -25.47 -9.69
C GLY A 153 8.80 -25.10 -9.88
N LYS A 154 9.10 -24.53 -11.05
CA LYS A 154 10.44 -24.06 -11.41
C LYS A 154 10.37 -22.56 -11.70
N VAL A 155 11.25 -21.80 -11.07
CA VAL A 155 11.45 -20.37 -11.33
C VAL A 155 12.80 -20.21 -12.01
N THR A 156 12.83 -19.50 -13.14
CA THR A 156 14.06 -19.16 -13.86
C THR A 156 14.03 -17.67 -14.17
N ALA A 157 15.16 -16.99 -13.99
CA ALA A 157 15.30 -15.57 -14.29
C ALA A 157 16.68 -15.28 -14.87
N VAL A 158 16.74 -14.29 -15.75
CA VAL A 158 17.99 -13.70 -16.23
C VAL A 158 18.14 -12.35 -15.54
N ILE A 159 19.17 -12.22 -14.69
CA ILE A 159 19.32 -11.06 -13.81
C ILE A 159 20.70 -10.45 -14.00
N LYS A 160 20.74 -9.13 -14.19
CA LYS A 160 21.96 -8.33 -14.08
C LYS A 160 21.94 -7.60 -12.74
N SER A 161 22.89 -7.89 -11.86
CA SER A 161 23.01 -7.19 -10.59
C SER A 161 23.55 -5.77 -10.78
N ALA A 162 23.06 -4.83 -9.98
CA ALA A 162 23.66 -3.51 -9.88
C ALA A 162 25.12 -3.62 -9.38
N SER A 163 25.99 -2.73 -9.86
CA SER A 163 27.38 -2.62 -9.42
C SER A 163 27.70 -1.16 -9.11
N VAL A 164 28.34 -0.93 -7.97
CA VAL A 164 28.94 0.38 -7.63
C VAL A 164 30.35 0.53 -8.19
N SER A 165 30.91 -0.51 -8.80
CA SER A 165 32.23 -0.46 -9.43
C SER A 165 32.15 0.30 -10.75
N LYS A 166 32.99 1.33 -10.90
CA LYS A 166 33.29 1.92 -12.21
C LYS A 166 34.15 0.89 -12.94
N GLY A 167 33.52 0.13 -13.85
CA GLY A 167 34.24 -0.81 -14.72
C GLY A 167 35.34 -0.13 -15.53
#